data_AF-A0A2P8VX57-F1
#
_entry.id   AF-A0A2P8VX57-F1
#
_cell.length_a   1.000
_cell.length_b   1.000
_cell.length_c   1.000
_cell.angle_alpha   90.00
_cell.angle_beta   90.00
_cell.angle_gamma   90.00
#
_symmetry.space_group_name_H-M   'P 1'
#
loop_
_entity.id
_entity.type
_entity.pdbx_description
1 polymer ?
#
loop_
_entity_poly.entity_id
_entity_poly.type
_entity_poly.pdbx_seq_one_letter_code
_entity_poly.pdbx_strand_id
1 'polypeptide(L)'
;MTSPDDLTLLQWFVSGNATLEANQSLRVQPANSLRQLLGRKGKLLATAYDAATPPRIEVRRNTDYTDLLHQILLDYHFMPIGQGLDSQVLCYAHSVIPVGYRMNYTEARQLWKQWWIRSSRRGNRNLQLDLFVLTQNQWYPIRDIAINSGTLYIETLRGETVHYGDDMVVWLEKDSAEAGEETRFWAVKAPQYPSVTPSGSVDPAPAETSGSTPPAPPIKVPAAATPLPPCPLPPGPAASPSTVQPPTPANPALASVVCTREGKVYVKTAVGVVVIEGDNLRAYSLAPRTAAARIRQQC
;
A
#
# COMPACT_ATOMS: atom_id res chain seq x y z
N MET A 1 0.47 -20.24 38.97
CA MET A 1 0.38 -19.47 37.71
C MET A 1 1.45 -20.02 36.78
N THR A 2 1.07 -20.69 35.70
CA THR A 2 2.00 -21.23 34.70
C THR A 2 2.57 -20.06 33.90
N SER A 3 3.89 -19.95 33.82
CA SER A 3 4.54 -18.95 32.97
C SER A 3 4.11 -19.14 31.51
N PRO A 4 3.88 -18.05 30.75
CA PRO A 4 3.51 -18.16 29.34
C PRO A 4 4.63 -18.84 28.55
N ASP A 5 4.25 -19.66 27.57
CA ASP A 5 5.20 -20.26 26.63
C ASP A 5 5.90 -19.18 25.79
N ASP A 6 7.09 -19.50 25.27
CA ASP A 6 7.90 -18.56 24.49
C ASP A 6 7.13 -18.06 23.25
N LEU A 7 6.41 -18.97 22.57
CA LEU A 7 5.59 -18.61 21.40
C LEU A 7 4.50 -17.59 21.75
N THR A 8 3.78 -17.83 22.85
CA THR A 8 2.70 -16.97 23.32
C THR A 8 3.23 -15.57 23.68
N LEU A 9 4.38 -15.50 24.34
CA LEU A 9 5.01 -14.24 24.71
C LEU A 9 5.46 -13.44 23.48
N LEU A 10 5.95 -14.12 22.43
CA LEU A 10 6.31 -13.49 21.16
C LEU A 10 5.08 -12.97 20.40
N GLN A 11 3.98 -13.73 20.38
CA GLN A 11 2.71 -13.26 19.80
C GLN A 11 2.15 -12.05 20.56
N TRP A 12 2.24 -12.05 21.90
CA TRP A 12 1.83 -10.90 22.72
C TRP A 12 2.73 -9.68 22.51
N PHE A 13 4.04 -9.90 22.28
CA PHE A 13 4.96 -8.85 21.90
C PHE A 13 4.58 -8.24 20.54
N VAL A 14 4.32 -9.04 19.51
CA VAL A 14 3.97 -8.49 18.18
C VAL A 14 2.59 -7.82 18.20
N SER A 15 1.62 -8.39 18.90
CA SER A 15 0.23 -7.88 18.92
C SER A 15 0.01 -6.57 19.70
N GLY A 16 0.96 -6.12 20.51
CA GLY A 16 0.75 -4.92 21.35
C GLY A 16 0.27 -5.21 22.77
N ASN A 17 -0.10 -6.45 23.08
CA ASN A 17 -0.81 -6.79 24.32
C ASN A 17 0.11 -7.02 25.53
N ALA A 18 1.37 -7.38 25.31
CA ALA A 18 2.34 -7.54 26.41
C ALA A 18 3.03 -6.20 26.72
N THR A 19 2.92 -5.77 27.98
CA THR A 19 3.65 -4.59 28.49
C THR A 19 4.78 -4.98 29.45
N LEU A 20 4.59 -5.94 30.35
CA LEU A 20 5.61 -6.38 31.34
C LEU A 20 5.51 -7.90 31.62
N GLU A 21 5.61 -8.72 30.57
CA GLU A 21 5.53 -10.18 30.69
C GLU A 21 6.91 -10.83 30.59
N ALA A 22 7.13 -11.91 31.35
CA ALA A 22 8.40 -12.63 31.34
C ALA A 22 8.19 -14.15 31.50
N ASN A 23 9.05 -14.91 30.82
CA ASN A 23 9.25 -16.34 30.97
C ASN A 23 10.73 -16.62 31.33
N GLN A 24 11.09 -17.88 31.55
CA GLN A 24 12.45 -18.36 31.80
C GLN A 24 13.46 -17.94 30.70
N SER A 25 12.98 -17.77 29.46
CA SER A 25 13.83 -17.47 28.30
C SER A 25 13.70 -16.03 27.78
N LEU A 26 12.52 -15.42 27.92
CA LEU A 26 12.16 -14.16 27.26
C LEU A 26 11.53 -13.18 28.24
N ARG A 27 11.74 -11.89 28.02
CA ARG A 27 11.11 -10.81 28.78
C ARG A 27 10.74 -9.66 27.86
N VAL A 28 9.50 -9.19 27.98
CA VAL A 28 9.04 -7.94 27.37
C VAL A 28 9.20 -6.82 28.38
N GLN A 29 9.82 -5.72 27.96
CA GLN A 29 10.00 -4.53 28.78
C GLN A 29 9.54 -3.30 28.01
N PRO A 30 8.74 -2.40 28.61
CA PRO A 30 8.43 -1.11 28.03
C PRO A 30 9.58 -0.14 28.32
N ALA A 31 9.98 0.65 27.34
CA ALA A 31 10.97 1.69 27.50
C ALA A 31 10.54 2.92 26.70
N ASN A 32 10.24 4.04 27.38
CA ASN A 32 10.03 5.36 26.77
C ASN A 32 9.24 5.34 25.44
N SER A 33 8.03 4.76 25.45
CA SER A 33 7.09 4.62 24.30
C SER A 33 7.40 3.53 23.25
N LEU A 34 8.41 2.71 23.47
CA LEU A 34 8.69 1.50 22.69
C LEU A 34 8.66 0.25 23.59
N ARG A 35 8.51 -0.91 22.97
CA ARG A 35 8.55 -2.21 23.66
C ARG A 35 9.78 -2.98 23.21
N GLN A 36 10.52 -3.53 24.16
CA GLN A 36 11.72 -4.29 23.92
C GLN A 36 11.49 -5.75 24.30
N LEU A 37 11.95 -6.64 23.44
CA LEU A 37 12.01 -8.06 23.70
C LEU A 37 13.46 -8.42 24.03
N LEU A 38 13.65 -8.96 25.22
CA LEU A 38 14.95 -9.35 25.78
C LEU A 38 15.00 -10.87 25.95
N GLY A 39 16.16 -11.47 25.68
CA GLY A 39 16.42 -12.88 26.00
C GLY A 39 16.93 -13.10 27.42
N ARG A 40 17.17 -14.37 27.78
CA ARG A 40 17.58 -14.85 29.11
C ARG A 40 18.80 -14.15 29.75
N LYS A 41 19.67 -13.56 28.93
CA LYS A 41 20.88 -12.81 29.38
C LYS A 41 20.74 -11.29 29.25
N GLY A 42 19.52 -10.77 29.08
CA GLY A 42 19.28 -9.35 28.80
C GLY A 42 19.70 -8.93 27.39
N LYS A 43 20.00 -9.87 26.49
CA LYS A 43 20.33 -9.58 25.09
C LYS A 43 19.06 -9.07 24.40
N LEU A 44 19.14 -7.87 23.81
CA LEU A 44 18.05 -7.33 22.99
C LEU A 44 17.83 -8.21 21.76
N LEU A 45 16.60 -8.67 21.57
CA LEU A 45 16.18 -9.49 20.44
C LEU A 45 15.38 -8.67 19.44
N ALA A 46 14.41 -7.89 19.92
CA ALA A 46 13.59 -7.05 19.07
C ALA A 46 13.15 -5.76 19.80
N THR A 47 12.82 -4.73 19.03
CA THR A 47 12.28 -3.45 19.51
C THR A 47 11.07 -3.08 18.65
N ALA A 48 9.92 -2.86 19.27
CA ALA A 48 8.69 -2.41 18.64
C ALA A 48 8.47 -0.92 18.94
N TYR A 49 8.34 -0.14 17.87
CA TYR A 49 8.04 1.29 17.89
C TYR A 49 6.54 1.47 17.62
N ASP A 50 5.72 1.31 18.66
CA ASP A 50 4.26 1.39 18.52
C ASP A 50 3.79 2.83 18.23
N ALA A 51 4.56 3.83 18.66
CA ALA A 51 4.29 5.25 18.38
C ALA A 51 4.63 5.67 16.93
N ALA A 52 5.31 4.83 16.15
CA ALA A 52 5.63 5.14 14.75
C ALA A 52 4.38 4.98 13.87
N THR A 53 4.25 5.81 12.84
CA THR A 53 3.18 5.70 11.83
C THR A 53 3.82 5.49 10.44
N PRO A 54 3.76 4.27 9.87
CA PRO A 54 3.16 3.05 10.42
C PRO A 54 3.98 2.41 11.57
N PRO A 55 3.36 1.58 12.42
CA PRO A 55 4.06 0.83 13.46
C PRO A 55 5.22 0.02 12.87
N ARG A 56 6.36 0.04 13.55
CA ARG A 56 7.59 -0.58 13.07
C ARG A 56 8.19 -1.49 14.12
N ILE A 57 8.74 -2.62 13.70
CA ILE A 57 9.45 -3.55 14.57
C ILE A 57 10.85 -3.80 13.99
N GLU A 58 11.86 -3.71 14.84
CA GLU A 58 13.25 -3.99 14.52
C GLU A 58 13.67 -5.28 15.20
N VAL A 59 14.13 -6.26 14.44
CA VAL A 59 14.56 -7.58 14.94
C VAL A 59 16.05 -7.75 14.69
N ARG A 60 16.80 -8.12 15.72
CA ARG A 60 18.23 -8.42 15.57
C ARG A 60 18.43 -9.76 14.84
N ARG A 61 19.32 -9.73 13.86
CA ARG A 61 19.85 -10.91 13.16
C ARG A 61 20.72 -11.74 14.11
N ASN A 62 20.88 -13.03 13.80
CA ASN A 62 21.70 -13.97 14.56
C ASN A 62 21.23 -14.16 16.01
N THR A 63 19.91 -14.27 16.18
CA THR A 63 19.29 -14.69 17.44
C THR A 63 18.50 -15.98 17.25
N ASP A 64 18.37 -16.79 18.30
CA ASP A 64 17.69 -18.09 18.25
C ASP A 64 16.20 -17.98 17.89
N TYR A 65 15.62 -16.79 18.04
CA TYR A 65 14.20 -16.51 17.77
C TYR A 65 13.99 -15.73 16.46
N THR A 66 15.03 -15.51 15.64
CA THR A 66 14.92 -14.65 14.44
C THR A 66 13.91 -15.20 13.44
N ASP A 67 13.99 -16.49 13.12
CA ASP A 67 13.12 -17.12 12.11
C ASP A 67 11.67 -17.21 12.60
N LEU A 68 11.49 -17.50 13.89
CA LEU A 68 10.18 -17.60 14.51
C LEU A 68 9.53 -16.21 14.64
N LEU A 69 10.29 -15.18 15.01
CA LEU A 69 9.81 -13.79 14.96
C LEU A 69 9.45 -13.37 13.54
N HIS A 70 10.26 -13.74 12.55
CA HIS A 70 9.96 -13.45 11.15
C HIS A 70 8.61 -14.04 10.72
N GLN A 71 8.33 -15.30 11.05
CA GLN A 71 7.06 -15.95 10.77
C GLN A 71 5.88 -15.23 11.46
N ILE A 72 5.99 -14.99 12.77
CA ILE A 72 4.93 -14.29 13.52
C ILE A 72 4.70 -12.88 12.94
N LEU A 73 5.75 -12.15 12.59
CA LEU A 73 5.61 -10.81 12.03
C LEU A 73 4.84 -10.83 10.71
N LEU A 74 5.09 -11.82 9.84
CA LEU A 74 4.32 -11.98 8.61
C LEU A 74 2.83 -12.29 8.90
N ASP A 75 2.56 -13.15 9.88
CA ASP A 75 1.18 -13.49 10.29
C ASP A 75 0.43 -12.25 10.81
N TYR A 76 1.12 -11.34 11.48
CA TYR A 76 0.59 -10.06 11.96
C TYR A 76 0.76 -8.89 10.97
N HIS A 77 1.03 -9.18 9.69
CA HIS A 77 1.09 -8.18 8.61
C HIS A 77 2.19 -7.11 8.78
N PHE A 78 3.31 -7.49 9.39
CA PHE A 78 4.55 -6.72 9.43
C PHE A 78 5.50 -7.14 8.30
N MET A 79 5.76 -6.23 7.36
CA MET A 79 6.54 -6.50 6.15
C MET A 79 8.00 -6.15 6.33
N PRO A 80 8.95 -6.99 5.87
CA PRO A 80 10.35 -6.61 5.83
C PRO A 80 10.54 -5.44 4.87
N ILE A 81 10.89 -4.27 5.41
CA ILE A 81 11.18 -3.04 4.65
C ILE A 81 12.68 -2.88 4.36
N GLY A 82 13.51 -3.78 4.90
CA GLY A 82 14.95 -3.81 4.66
C GLY A 82 15.77 -3.88 5.94
N GLN A 83 17.01 -3.41 5.85
CA GLN A 83 17.95 -3.36 6.96
C GLN A 83 17.76 -2.07 7.75
N GLY A 84 17.92 -2.16 9.08
CA GLY A 84 17.90 -1.00 9.96
C GLY A 84 19.16 -0.15 9.83
N LEU A 85 19.30 0.79 10.77
CA LEU A 85 20.51 1.60 10.87
C LEU A 85 21.76 0.72 11.00
N ASP A 86 21.60 -0.41 11.71
CA ASP A 86 22.61 -1.45 11.81
C ASP A 86 22.30 -2.59 10.84
N SER A 87 23.32 -3.07 10.11
CA SER A 87 23.22 -4.23 9.20
C SER A 87 22.82 -5.54 9.91
N GLN A 88 22.89 -5.55 11.24
CA GLN A 88 22.46 -6.64 12.11
C GLN A 88 20.98 -6.53 12.52
N VAL A 89 20.23 -5.57 11.99
CA VAL A 89 18.81 -5.36 12.33
C VAL A 89 17.96 -5.47 11.07
N LEU A 90 16.91 -6.29 11.12
CA LEU A 90 15.85 -6.36 10.13
C LEU A 90 14.70 -5.48 10.57
N CYS A 91 14.21 -4.68 9.63
CA CYS A 91 13.12 -3.75 9.90
C CYS A 91 11.85 -4.26 9.26
N TYR A 92 10.78 -4.21 10.05
CA TYR A 92 9.46 -4.58 9.63
C TYR A 92 8.50 -3.42 9.83
N ALA A 93 7.64 -3.14 8.85
CA ALA A 93 6.61 -2.13 8.96
C ALA A 93 5.23 -2.75 8.76
N HIS A 94 4.29 -2.38 9.60
CA HIS A 94 2.90 -2.81 9.46
C HIS A 94 2.32 -2.27 8.15
N SER A 95 1.70 -3.15 7.36
CA SER A 95 1.04 -2.81 6.10
C SER A 95 -0.41 -3.25 6.13
N VAL A 96 -1.32 -2.38 5.70
CA VAL A 96 -2.75 -2.72 5.61
C VAL A 96 -2.97 -3.59 4.38
N ILE A 97 -3.49 -4.80 4.57
CA ILE A 97 -3.83 -5.70 3.47
C ILE A 97 -5.30 -5.48 3.08
N PRO A 98 -5.61 -5.24 1.80
CA PRO A 98 -6.99 -5.18 1.32
C PRO A 98 -7.75 -6.50 1.58
N VAL A 99 -9.03 -6.41 1.92
CA VAL A 99 -9.88 -7.59 2.17
C VAL A 99 -9.97 -8.47 0.93
N GLY A 100 -9.90 -9.80 1.12
CA GLY A 100 -9.94 -10.80 0.04
C GLY A 100 -8.60 -10.99 -0.68
N TYR A 101 -7.52 -10.51 -0.07
CA TYR A 101 -6.16 -10.78 -0.53
C TYR A 101 -5.37 -11.49 0.56
N ARG A 102 -4.63 -12.52 0.15
CA ARG A 102 -3.57 -13.11 0.95
C ARG A 102 -2.24 -12.51 0.59
N MET A 103 -1.39 -12.40 1.59
CA MET A 103 -0.04 -11.91 1.42
C MET A 103 0.95 -13.06 1.30
N ASN A 104 1.92 -12.88 0.42
CA ASN A 104 3.00 -13.82 0.18
C ASN A 104 4.35 -13.09 0.29
N TYR A 105 5.29 -13.71 0.99
CA TYR A 105 6.69 -13.29 1.04
C TYR A 105 7.54 -14.42 0.47
N THR A 106 7.96 -14.28 -0.79
CA THR A 106 8.62 -15.36 -1.54
C THR A 106 9.67 -14.78 -2.48
N GLU A 107 10.52 -15.64 -3.05
CA GLU A 107 11.39 -15.26 -4.16
C GLU A 107 10.60 -14.64 -5.33
N ALA A 108 11.21 -13.68 -6.03
CA ALA A 108 10.61 -12.98 -7.16
C ALA A 108 10.21 -13.94 -8.29
N ARG A 109 10.95 -15.04 -8.48
CA ARG A 109 10.57 -16.12 -9.40
C ARG A 109 9.22 -16.76 -9.10
N GLN A 110 8.82 -16.86 -7.82
CA GLN A 110 7.53 -17.44 -7.45
C GLN A 110 6.39 -16.48 -7.81
N LEU A 111 6.57 -15.18 -7.58
CA LEU A 111 5.64 -14.15 -8.04
C LEU A 111 5.47 -14.21 -9.57
N TRP A 112 6.57 -14.29 -10.32
CA TRP A 112 6.48 -14.40 -11.78
C TRP A 112 5.73 -15.64 -12.25
N LYS A 113 5.97 -16.81 -11.64
CA LYS A 113 5.23 -18.04 -11.95
C LYS A 113 3.72 -17.84 -11.77
N GLN A 114 3.32 -17.23 -10.66
CA GLN A 114 1.91 -16.96 -10.36
C GLN A 114 1.31 -15.94 -11.34
N TRP A 115 2.07 -14.90 -11.68
CA TRP A 115 1.68 -13.92 -12.69
C TRP A 115 1.49 -14.57 -14.06
N TRP A 116 2.43 -15.39 -14.52
CA TRP A 116 2.38 -16.08 -15.81
C TRP A 116 1.16 -17.01 -15.94
N ILE A 117 0.85 -17.79 -14.89
CA ILE A 117 -0.32 -18.67 -14.86
C ILE A 117 -1.63 -17.87 -15.00
N ARG A 118 -1.71 -16.69 -14.38
CA ARG A 118 -2.90 -15.83 -14.44
C ARG A 118 -2.98 -15.04 -15.75
N SER A 119 -1.84 -14.57 -16.25
CA SER A 119 -1.72 -13.82 -17.51
C SER A 119 -2.12 -14.69 -18.70
N SER A 120 -1.65 -15.93 -18.78
CA SER A 120 -2.00 -16.88 -19.86
C SER A 120 -3.49 -17.22 -19.94
N ARG A 121 -4.26 -17.06 -18.85
CA ARG A 121 -5.72 -17.30 -18.80
C ARG A 121 -6.56 -16.07 -19.13
N ARG A 122 -5.95 -14.88 -19.18
CA ARG A 122 -6.64 -13.60 -19.40
C ARG A 122 -6.44 -13.15 -20.85
N GLY A 123 -7.49 -13.26 -21.67
CA GLY A 123 -7.51 -12.52 -22.93
C GLY A 123 -7.45 -11.00 -22.68
N ASN A 124 -6.65 -10.27 -23.47
CA ASN A 124 -6.55 -8.81 -23.67
C ASN A 124 -7.15 -7.87 -22.60
N ARG A 125 -6.94 -8.12 -21.30
CA ARG A 125 -7.32 -7.20 -20.21
C ARG A 125 -6.07 -6.49 -19.72
N ASN A 126 -6.03 -5.17 -19.90
CA ASN A 126 -4.84 -4.35 -19.67
C ASN A 126 -4.48 -4.09 -18.19
N LEU A 127 -5.30 -4.55 -17.23
CA LEU A 127 -5.03 -4.39 -15.79
C LEU A 127 -5.38 -5.65 -14.99
N GLN A 128 -4.38 -6.23 -14.35
CA GLN A 128 -4.53 -7.37 -13.44
C GLN A 128 -4.71 -6.86 -12.00
N LEU A 129 -5.94 -6.96 -11.49
CA LEU A 129 -6.27 -6.66 -10.09
C LEU A 129 -6.17 -7.92 -9.21
N ASP A 130 -5.56 -8.98 -9.72
CA ASP A 130 -5.47 -10.25 -9.02
C ASP A 130 -4.14 -10.39 -8.26
N LEU A 131 -3.15 -9.57 -8.60
CA LEU A 131 -1.81 -9.55 -8.00
C LEU A 131 -1.38 -8.12 -7.73
N PHE A 132 -0.86 -7.88 -6.53
CA PHE A 132 -0.28 -6.59 -6.14
C PHE A 132 1.16 -6.79 -5.67
N VAL A 133 2.00 -5.79 -5.87
CA VAL A 133 3.35 -5.71 -5.30
C VAL A 133 3.43 -4.52 -4.36
N LEU A 134 4.23 -4.65 -3.29
CA LEU A 134 4.49 -3.55 -2.39
C LEU A 134 5.59 -2.65 -2.98
N THR A 135 5.28 -1.38 -3.25
CA THR A 135 6.26 -0.40 -3.71
C THR A 135 6.11 0.87 -2.91
N GLN A 136 7.19 1.34 -2.28
CA GLN A 136 7.20 2.56 -1.47
C GLN A 136 6.05 2.57 -0.43
N ASN A 137 5.91 1.44 0.29
CA ASN A 137 4.91 1.17 1.33
C ASN A 137 3.44 1.27 0.88
N GLN A 138 3.17 1.13 -0.42
CA GLN A 138 1.82 1.09 -0.96
C GLN A 138 1.66 -0.09 -1.92
N TRP A 139 0.47 -0.68 -1.95
CA TRP A 139 0.15 -1.79 -2.83
C TRP A 139 -0.22 -1.29 -4.22
N TYR A 140 0.48 -1.79 -5.25
CA TYR A 140 0.18 -1.48 -6.64
C TYR A 140 -0.17 -2.74 -7.43
N PRO A 141 -1.21 -2.69 -8.28
CA PRO A 141 -1.50 -3.80 -9.16
C PRO A 141 -0.37 -3.95 -10.19
N ILE A 142 -0.02 -5.20 -10.47
CA ILE A 142 1.01 -5.52 -11.46
C ILE A 142 0.39 -5.37 -12.85
N ARG A 143 1.04 -4.59 -13.72
CA ARG A 143 0.63 -4.40 -15.12
C ARG A 143 1.28 -5.44 -16.01
N ASP A 144 2.59 -5.57 -15.87
CA ASP A 144 3.40 -6.51 -16.65
C ASP A 144 4.60 -6.99 -15.82
N ILE A 145 5.12 -8.17 -16.17
CA ILE A 145 6.40 -8.66 -15.66
C ILE A 145 7.24 -9.15 -16.84
N ALA A 146 8.30 -8.41 -17.16
CA ALA A 146 9.30 -8.84 -18.13
C ALA A 146 10.47 -9.56 -17.42
N ILE A 147 11.06 -10.54 -18.10
CA ILE A 147 12.27 -11.21 -17.62
C ILE A 147 13.39 -11.02 -18.62
N ASN A 148 14.55 -10.59 -18.12
CA ASN A 148 15.80 -10.59 -18.88
C ASN A 148 16.93 -11.15 -18.03
N SER A 149 17.54 -12.25 -18.47
CA SER A 149 18.77 -12.81 -17.88
C SER A 149 18.67 -13.06 -16.35
N GLY A 150 17.51 -13.55 -15.88
CA GLY A 150 17.27 -13.82 -14.47
C GLY A 150 16.88 -12.61 -13.62
N THR A 151 16.76 -11.43 -14.24
CA THR A 151 16.24 -10.19 -13.65
C THR A 151 14.79 -10.01 -14.07
N LEU A 152 13.92 -9.71 -13.11
CA LEU A 152 12.51 -9.41 -13.29
C LEU A 152 12.31 -7.89 -13.26
N TYR A 153 11.55 -7.41 -14.23
CA TYR A 153 11.12 -6.03 -14.35
C TYR A 153 9.61 -6.00 -14.13
N ILE A 154 9.19 -5.50 -12.97
CA ILE A 154 7.78 -5.47 -12.57
C ILE A 154 7.24 -4.08 -12.88
N GLU A 155 6.37 -3.98 -13.89
CA GLU A 155 5.73 -2.73 -14.25
C GLU A 155 4.46 -2.53 -13.40
N THR A 156 4.38 -1.38 -12.73
CA THR A 156 3.21 -0.93 -11.99
C THR A 156 2.73 0.42 -12.53
N LEU A 157 1.57 0.90 -12.09
CA LEU A 157 1.11 2.26 -12.42
C LEU A 157 2.05 3.37 -11.91
N ARG A 158 2.91 3.07 -10.94
CA ARG A 158 3.87 4.02 -10.36
C ARG A 158 5.22 4.02 -11.06
N GLY A 159 5.49 3.00 -11.86
CA GLY A 159 6.77 2.80 -12.53
C GLY A 159 7.21 1.33 -12.51
N GLU A 160 8.44 1.12 -12.95
CA GLU A 160 9.07 -0.20 -13.01
C GLU A 160 9.96 -0.43 -11.78
N THR A 161 9.88 -1.62 -11.19
CA THR A 161 10.83 -2.08 -10.16
C THR A 161 11.63 -3.26 -10.68
N VAL A 162 12.90 -3.34 -10.29
CA VAL A 162 13.86 -4.34 -10.77
C VAL A 162 14.20 -5.27 -9.61
N HIS A 163 14.05 -6.57 -9.82
CA HIS A 163 14.33 -7.61 -8.83
C HIS A 163 15.09 -8.77 -9.47
N TYR A 164 16.10 -9.31 -8.79
CA TYR A 164 16.69 -10.59 -9.17
C TYR A 164 15.74 -11.74 -8.85
N GLY A 165 15.88 -12.85 -9.57
CA GLY A 165 15.01 -14.01 -9.37
C GLY A 165 14.99 -14.58 -7.96
N ASP A 166 16.10 -14.45 -7.23
CA ASP A 166 16.27 -14.94 -5.86
C ASP A 166 15.96 -13.85 -4.81
N ASP A 167 15.60 -12.63 -5.24
CA ASP A 167 15.21 -11.56 -4.33
C ASP A 167 13.87 -11.90 -3.68
N MET A 168 13.80 -11.70 -2.36
CA MET A 168 12.55 -11.85 -1.64
C MET A 168 11.66 -10.63 -1.89
N VAL A 169 10.45 -10.88 -2.36
CA VAL A 169 9.45 -9.85 -2.65
C VAL A 169 8.17 -10.13 -1.87
N VAL A 170 7.54 -9.05 -1.43
CA VAL A 170 6.21 -9.10 -0.82
C VAL A 170 5.18 -8.79 -1.90
N TRP A 171 4.21 -9.66 -2.05
CA TRP A 171 3.12 -9.50 -3.01
C TRP A 171 1.80 -10.01 -2.44
N LEU A 172 0.69 -9.48 -2.95
CA LEU A 172 -0.64 -9.93 -2.61
C LEU A 172 -1.23 -10.75 -3.73
N GLU A 173 -1.99 -11.75 -3.35
CA GLU A 173 -2.78 -12.56 -4.24
C GLU A 173 -4.25 -12.45 -3.87
N LYS A 174 -5.10 -12.18 -4.86
CA LYS A 174 -6.54 -12.26 -4.64
C LYS A 174 -6.93 -13.71 -4.31
N ASP A 175 -7.60 -13.89 -3.18
CA ASP A 175 -8.20 -15.15 -2.81
C ASP A 175 -9.31 -15.46 -3.82
N SER A 176 -9.21 -16.61 -4.49
CA SER A 176 -10.17 -17.06 -5.49
C SER A 176 -11.43 -17.64 -4.83
N ALA A 177 -12.01 -16.92 -3.86
CA ALA A 177 -13.19 -17.32 -3.12
C ALA A 177 -14.42 -16.57 -3.65
N GLU A 178 -14.98 -17.07 -4.76
CA GLU A 178 -16.41 -16.94 -5.05
C GLU A 178 -17.08 -18.21 -4.51
N ALA A 179 -17.41 -18.24 -3.22
CA ALA A 179 -18.44 -19.10 -2.59
C ALA A 179 -18.39 -18.99 -1.05
N GLY A 180 -19.46 -18.45 -0.47
CA GLY A 180 -19.89 -18.79 0.89
C GLY A 180 -19.18 -18.07 2.03
N GLU A 181 -19.88 -17.05 2.56
CA GLU A 181 -20.01 -16.77 4.00
C GLU A 181 -18.99 -17.45 4.94
N GLU A 182 -17.96 -16.71 5.36
CA GLU A 182 -17.68 -16.61 6.79
C GLU A 182 -16.96 -15.30 7.04
N THR A 183 -17.75 -14.27 7.29
CA THR A 183 -17.35 -13.06 7.98
C THR A 183 -16.79 -13.45 9.36
N ARG A 184 -15.53 -13.88 9.42
CA ARG A 184 -14.75 -13.80 10.67
C ARG A 184 -14.24 -12.38 10.81
N PHE A 185 -15.20 -11.49 11.02
CA PHE A 185 -14.98 -10.30 11.80
C PHE A 185 -14.43 -10.77 13.14
N TRP A 186 -13.18 -10.41 13.43
CA TRP A 186 -12.69 -10.35 14.79
C TRP A 186 -13.42 -9.21 15.50
N ALA A 187 -14.68 -9.44 15.83
CA ALA A 187 -15.36 -8.68 16.86
C ALA A 187 -14.69 -9.10 18.17
N VAL A 188 -13.86 -8.21 18.69
CA VAL A 188 -13.44 -8.22 20.09
C VAL A 188 -14.69 -8.52 20.92
N LYS A 189 -14.71 -9.69 21.55
CA LYS A 189 -15.74 -10.06 22.49
C LYS A 189 -15.60 -9.10 23.67
N ALA A 190 -16.39 -8.03 23.64
CA ALA A 190 -16.50 -7.11 24.77
C ALA A 190 -16.80 -7.95 26.02
N PRO A 191 -16.09 -7.76 27.15
CA PRO A 191 -16.42 -8.45 28.38
C PRO A 191 -17.84 -8.05 28.78
N GLN A 192 -18.74 -9.03 28.78
CA GLN A 192 -20.06 -8.91 29.39
C GLN A 192 -19.85 -8.74 30.89
N TYR A 193 -19.90 -7.50 31.36
CA TYR A 193 -20.12 -7.22 32.77
C TYR A 193 -21.58 -7.59 33.09
N PRO A 194 -21.86 -8.41 34.11
CA PRO A 194 -23.21 -8.53 34.64
C PRO A 194 -23.60 -7.17 35.23
N SER A 195 -24.56 -6.52 34.59
CA SER A 195 -25.23 -5.32 35.08
C SER A 195 -25.95 -5.65 36.38
N VAL A 196 -25.33 -5.27 37.51
CA VAL A 196 -26.00 -5.17 38.80
C VAL A 196 -26.68 -3.81 38.84
N THR A 197 -28.01 -3.83 38.91
CA THR A 197 -28.86 -2.68 39.19
C THR A 197 -28.63 -2.18 40.60
N PRO A 198 -28.42 -0.87 40.82
CA PRO A 198 -28.72 -0.25 42.10
C PRO A 198 -29.95 0.65 41.94
N SER A 199 -31.07 0.22 42.53
CA SER A 199 -32.13 1.12 42.96
C SER A 199 -31.64 1.86 44.21
N GLY A 200 -31.67 3.19 44.19
CA GLY A 200 -31.32 4.01 45.33
C GLY A 200 -31.16 5.47 44.97
N SER A 201 -32.29 6.14 44.75
CA SER A 201 -32.42 7.60 44.79
C SER A 201 -32.08 8.14 46.19
N VAL A 202 -31.42 9.30 46.26
CA VAL A 202 -31.75 10.49 47.09
C VAL A 202 -30.59 11.52 46.99
N ASP A 203 -30.91 12.69 46.44
CA ASP A 203 -30.22 14.00 46.48
C ASP A 203 -30.14 14.58 47.93
N PRO A 204 -29.51 15.76 48.23
CA PRO A 204 -28.83 16.75 47.37
C PRO A 204 -27.50 17.32 47.95
N ALA A 205 -26.92 18.24 47.14
CA ALA A 205 -25.85 19.23 47.34
C ALA A 205 -25.83 20.00 48.71
N PRO A 206 -24.80 20.81 49.09
CA PRO A 206 -24.34 21.98 48.32
C PRO A 206 -22.85 22.41 48.40
N ALA A 207 -22.48 23.19 47.37
CA ALA A 207 -21.66 24.41 47.34
C ALA A 207 -20.17 24.45 47.72
N GLU A 208 -19.51 25.40 47.01
CA GLU A 208 -18.30 26.16 47.32
C GLU A 208 -16.99 25.71 46.66
N THR A 209 -16.08 26.56 46.14
CA THR A 209 -16.04 27.94 45.61
C THR A 209 -14.64 28.07 44.96
N SER A 210 -14.47 28.88 43.90
CA SER A 210 -13.21 29.56 43.48
C SER A 210 -12.02 28.68 43.05
N GLY A 211 -11.21 29.01 42.04
CA GLY A 211 -10.92 30.25 41.33
C GLY A 211 -9.43 30.25 40.95
N SER A 212 -9.08 30.93 39.85
CA SER A 212 -7.74 31.41 39.47
C SER A 212 -6.96 30.66 38.36
N THR A 213 -7.23 31.09 37.12
CA THR A 213 -6.25 31.58 36.11
C THR A 213 -5.42 32.77 36.65
N PRO A 214 -4.45 33.42 35.95
CA PRO A 214 -3.52 33.13 34.81
C PRO A 214 -2.05 33.47 35.28
N PRO A 215 -1.03 33.98 34.52
CA PRO A 215 -0.89 34.31 33.08
C PRO A 215 0.42 33.91 32.37
N ALA A 216 0.39 34.03 31.05
CA ALA A 216 1.54 34.05 30.14
C ALA A 216 2.21 35.45 30.08
N PRO A 217 3.50 35.53 29.75
CA PRO A 217 4.13 36.75 29.24
C PRO A 217 4.67 36.61 27.79
N PRO A 218 5.08 37.73 27.14
CA PRO A 218 4.63 38.04 25.77
C PRO A 218 5.75 38.30 24.72
N ILE A 219 5.31 38.44 23.46
CA ILE A 219 5.83 39.27 22.34
C ILE A 219 7.25 38.98 21.78
N LYS A 220 7.34 38.73 20.46
CA LYS A 220 8.04 39.60 19.48
C LYS A 220 7.80 39.18 18.02
N VAL A 221 7.16 40.09 17.28
CA VAL A 221 7.03 40.12 15.82
C VAL A 221 8.12 41.05 15.26
N PRO A 222 8.70 40.73 14.11
CA PRO A 222 8.93 41.70 13.04
C PRO A 222 8.36 41.15 11.72
N ALA A 223 7.39 41.80 11.06
CA ALA A 223 7.49 43.01 10.23
C ALA A 223 8.21 42.78 8.88
N ALA A 224 7.37 42.72 7.84
CA ALA A 224 7.53 43.22 6.47
C ALA A 224 8.55 42.59 5.50
N ALA A 225 8.02 41.91 4.47
CA ALA A 225 8.48 42.04 3.09
C ALA A 225 7.34 41.74 2.09
N THR A 226 6.70 42.82 1.63
CA THR A 226 6.38 43.19 0.24
C THR A 226 5.85 42.09 -0.73
N PRO A 227 4.60 42.19 -1.22
CA PRO A 227 4.09 41.38 -2.33
C PRO A 227 4.53 41.96 -3.69
N LEU A 228 5.03 41.10 -4.58
CA LEU A 228 5.35 41.44 -5.97
C LEU A 228 4.08 41.50 -6.85
N PRO A 229 4.05 42.39 -7.87
CA PRO A 229 2.87 42.62 -8.71
C PRO A 229 2.66 41.54 -9.79
N PRO A 230 1.41 41.33 -10.25
CA PRO A 230 1.09 40.41 -11.34
C PRO A 230 1.48 41.01 -12.70
N CYS A 231 2.20 40.24 -13.52
CA CYS A 231 2.47 40.61 -14.92
C CYS A 231 1.30 40.20 -15.85
N PRO A 232 1.07 40.95 -16.95
CA PRO A 232 -0.17 40.89 -17.74
C PRO A 232 -0.10 39.89 -18.91
N LEU A 233 -1.27 39.34 -19.25
CA LEU A 233 -1.54 38.57 -20.47
C LEU A 233 -1.61 39.49 -21.71
N PRO A 234 -1.10 39.06 -22.88
CA PRO A 234 -1.42 39.68 -24.17
C PRO A 234 -2.69 39.10 -24.82
N PRO A 235 -3.31 39.83 -25.78
CA PRO A 235 -4.67 39.62 -26.25
C PRO A 235 -4.76 38.57 -27.39
N GLY A 236 -5.96 37.98 -27.53
CA GLY A 236 -6.28 37.01 -28.59
C GLY A 236 -6.52 37.62 -29.97
N PRO A 237 -6.97 36.78 -30.93
CA PRO A 237 -8.05 37.21 -31.81
C PRO A 237 -9.15 36.15 -32.06
N ALA A 238 -10.39 36.64 -31.94
CA ALA A 238 -11.61 36.43 -32.73
C ALA A 238 -11.89 35.11 -33.51
N ALA A 239 -13.00 34.48 -33.11
CA ALA A 239 -14.21 34.06 -33.87
C ALA A 239 -14.06 33.54 -35.32
N SER A 240 -14.70 32.44 -35.76
CA SER A 240 -16.17 32.24 -35.89
C SER A 240 -16.48 30.76 -36.33
N PRO A 241 -17.69 30.35 -36.81
CA PRO A 241 -18.65 29.54 -36.05
C PRO A 241 -19.06 28.20 -36.72
N SER A 242 -20.05 27.52 -36.10
CA SER A 242 -20.91 26.43 -36.63
C SER A 242 -20.29 25.01 -36.53
N THR A 243 -20.99 23.93 -36.20
CA THR A 243 -22.42 23.57 -36.34
C THR A 243 -22.76 22.46 -35.34
N VAL A 244 -23.98 22.48 -34.80
CA VAL A 244 -24.58 21.47 -33.92
C VAL A 244 -25.00 20.23 -34.73
N GLN A 245 -24.63 19.02 -34.31
CA GLN A 245 -25.43 17.79 -34.50
C GLN A 245 -24.98 16.66 -33.53
N PRO A 246 -25.91 15.96 -32.82
CA PRO A 246 -25.61 14.82 -31.95
C PRO A 246 -25.61 13.50 -32.75
N PRO A 247 -24.86 12.45 -32.34
CA PRO A 247 -25.49 11.37 -31.55
C PRO A 247 -24.58 10.50 -30.62
N THR A 248 -25.20 9.96 -29.56
CA THR A 248 -25.01 8.62 -28.94
C THR A 248 -23.72 8.29 -28.14
N PRO A 249 -23.84 7.66 -26.94
CA PRO A 249 -22.72 7.53 -26.00
C PRO A 249 -21.80 6.36 -26.38
N ALA A 250 -20.61 6.69 -26.86
CA ALA A 250 -19.49 5.76 -26.98
C ALA A 250 -18.51 5.96 -25.83
N ASN A 251 -18.13 4.83 -25.24
CA ASN A 251 -17.23 4.61 -24.11
C ASN A 251 -15.97 5.54 -24.14
N PRO A 252 -15.68 6.35 -23.10
CA PRO A 252 -14.73 7.47 -23.15
C PRO A 252 -13.23 7.10 -23.09
N ALA A 253 -12.84 5.84 -23.35
CA ALA A 253 -11.50 5.35 -23.03
C ALA A 253 -10.51 5.22 -24.21
N LEU A 254 -10.92 5.50 -25.46
CA LEU A 254 -10.00 5.39 -26.61
C LEU A 254 -10.04 6.66 -27.47
N ALA A 255 -8.94 7.42 -27.39
CA ALA A 255 -8.64 8.58 -28.21
C ALA A 255 -8.61 8.19 -29.70
N SER A 256 -9.36 8.92 -30.54
CA SER A 256 -9.17 8.83 -31.98
C SER A 256 -7.88 9.55 -32.36
N VAL A 257 -7.01 8.90 -33.14
CA VAL A 257 -5.91 9.60 -33.83
C VAL A 257 -6.57 10.52 -34.84
N VAL A 258 -6.41 11.83 -34.66
CA VAL A 258 -7.24 12.81 -35.38
C VAL A 258 -6.64 13.15 -36.75
N CYS A 259 -5.31 13.20 -36.90
CA CYS A 259 -4.65 13.34 -38.19
C CYS A 259 -3.11 13.27 -38.09
N THR A 260 -2.45 13.08 -39.23
CA THR A 260 -1.03 13.33 -39.44
C THR A 260 -0.86 14.54 -40.37
N ARG A 261 0.02 15.48 -40.00
CA ARG A 261 0.34 16.66 -40.83
C ARG A 261 1.80 17.08 -40.60
N GLU A 262 2.54 17.32 -41.68
CA GLU A 262 3.92 17.87 -41.64
C GLU A 262 4.89 17.07 -40.74
N GLY A 263 4.79 15.74 -40.73
CA GLY A 263 5.66 14.88 -39.91
C GLY A 263 5.27 14.81 -38.42
N LYS A 264 4.14 15.42 -38.05
CA LYS A 264 3.62 15.44 -36.68
C LYS A 264 2.34 14.62 -36.57
N VAL A 265 2.16 13.93 -35.43
CA VAL A 265 0.96 13.15 -35.14
C VAL A 265 0.13 13.87 -34.09
N TYR A 266 -1.15 14.08 -34.38
CA TYR A 266 -2.09 14.77 -33.48
C TYR A 266 -3.05 13.77 -32.86
N VAL A 267 -3.00 13.64 -31.53
CA VAL A 267 -3.86 12.74 -30.76
C VAL A 267 -4.79 13.57 -29.89
N LYS A 268 -6.11 13.45 -30.09
CA LYS A 268 -7.10 14.14 -29.27
C LYS A 268 -7.45 13.28 -28.06
N THR A 269 -7.08 13.75 -26.88
CA THR A 269 -7.36 13.10 -25.60
C THR A 269 -8.49 13.83 -24.86
N ALA A 270 -9.00 13.24 -23.77
CA ALA A 270 -9.99 13.88 -22.91
C ALA A 270 -9.49 15.17 -22.24
N VAL A 271 -8.16 15.36 -22.17
CA VAL A 271 -7.52 16.49 -21.49
C VAL A 271 -7.03 17.55 -22.49
N GLY A 272 -6.97 17.24 -23.79
CA GLY A 272 -6.50 18.16 -24.83
C GLY A 272 -5.89 17.46 -26.04
N VAL A 273 -5.28 18.25 -26.93
CA VAL A 273 -4.58 17.73 -28.12
C VAL A 273 -3.10 17.54 -27.79
N VAL A 274 -2.59 16.32 -27.98
CA VAL A 274 -1.17 15.98 -27.86
C VAL A 274 -0.55 15.96 -29.25
N VAL A 275 0.56 16.67 -29.44
CA VAL A 275 1.35 16.69 -30.67
C VAL A 275 2.60 15.85 -30.44
N ILE A 276 2.82 14.85 -31.29
CA ILE A 276 3.98 13.95 -31.22
C ILE A 276 4.89 14.28 -32.41
N GLU A 277 6.15 14.62 -32.12
CA GLU A 277 7.19 14.92 -33.10
C GLU A 277 8.36 13.95 -32.89
N GLY A 278 8.93 13.42 -33.97
CA GLY A 278 10.10 12.55 -33.89
C GLY A 278 10.42 11.89 -35.22
N ASP A 279 11.68 11.51 -35.38
CA ASP A 279 12.14 10.77 -36.55
C ASP A 279 11.87 9.26 -36.33
N ASN A 280 11.32 8.59 -37.35
CA ASN A 280 10.97 7.15 -37.34
C ASN A 280 9.76 6.73 -36.47
N LEU A 281 8.72 7.56 -36.35
CA LEU A 281 7.48 7.15 -35.70
C LEU A 281 6.85 5.91 -36.39
N ARG A 282 6.64 4.84 -35.62
CA ARG A 282 5.97 3.61 -36.10
C ARG A 282 4.57 3.53 -35.50
N ALA A 283 3.56 3.40 -36.36
CA ALA A 283 2.19 3.16 -35.94
C ALA A 283 1.83 1.69 -36.16
N TYR A 284 1.23 1.06 -35.13
CA TYR A 284 0.75 -0.31 -35.21
C TYR A 284 -0.78 -0.28 -35.12
N SER A 285 -1.45 -0.70 -36.20
CA SER A 285 -2.90 -0.89 -36.20
C SER A 285 -3.22 -2.29 -35.68
N LEU A 286 -3.89 -2.38 -34.54
CA LEU A 286 -4.54 -3.60 -34.10
C LEU A 286 -5.86 -3.73 -34.84
N ALA A 287 -5.81 -4.15 -36.11
CA ALA A 287 -7.02 -4.47 -36.86
C ALA A 287 -7.77 -5.63 -36.15
N PRO A 288 -9.09 -5.52 -35.92
CA PRO A 288 -9.91 -6.65 -35.54
C PRO A 288 -9.85 -7.70 -36.65
N ARG A 289 -9.44 -8.91 -36.30
CA ARG A 289 -9.26 -10.02 -37.25
C ARG A 289 -10.61 -10.65 -37.61
N THR A 290 -11.47 -9.91 -38.31
CA THR A 290 -12.73 -10.42 -38.86
C THR A 290 -13.15 -9.60 -40.09
N ALA A 291 -12.48 -9.83 -41.22
CA ALA A 291 -13.04 -9.73 -42.59
C ALA A 291 -11.96 -10.03 -43.64
N ALA A 292 -11.49 -11.28 -43.71
CA ALA A 292 -10.69 -11.76 -44.84
C ALA A 292 -11.08 -13.22 -45.14
N ALA A 293 -12.36 -13.43 -45.44
CA ALA A 293 -12.86 -14.67 -46.01
C ALA A 293 -14.14 -14.38 -46.78
N ARG A 294 -13.99 -13.82 -47.99
CA ARG A 294 -14.84 -14.02 -49.18
C ARG A 294 -14.45 -12.97 -50.20
N ILE A 295 -13.80 -13.42 -51.27
CA ILE A 295 -13.99 -13.06 -52.70
C ILE A 295 -12.75 -13.63 -53.41
N ARG A 296 -12.86 -14.91 -53.78
CA ARG A 296 -12.14 -15.53 -54.91
C ARG A 296 -12.94 -16.75 -55.36
N GLN A 297 -14.12 -16.50 -55.91
CA GLN A 297 -14.70 -17.32 -56.97
C GLN A 297 -15.48 -16.36 -57.89
N GLN A 298 -15.31 -16.56 -59.20
CA GLN A 298 -15.87 -15.82 -60.34
C GLN A 298 -15.04 -14.62 -60.83
N CYS A 299 -14.00 -14.90 -61.62
CA CYS A 299 -13.98 -14.75 -63.08
C CYS A 299 -12.73 -15.47 -63.62
#